data_AF-A0A969T596-F1
#
_entry.id   AF-A0A969T596-F1
#
_cell.length_a   1.000
_cell.length_b   1.000
_cell.length_c   1.000
_cell.angle_alpha   90.00
_cell.angle_beta   90.00
_cell.angle_gamma   90.00
#
_symmetry.space_group_name_H-M   'P 1'
#
loop_
_entity.id
_entity.type
_entity.pdbx_description
1 polymer ?
#
loop_
_entity_poly.entity_id
_entity_poly.type
_entity_poly.pdbx_seq_one_letter_code
_entity_poly.pdbx_strand_id
1 'polypeptide(L)'
;MKRLLLLFFLSNILISAIPQTNCKEINIFIILINTYDQLFVEHEVMNIKDLKDAVKEYITNPREDYNLSEKREEDIPLLGKMLVSKGLISIQCDRNTNYQAYINVQNEVERAFNELRNELALEKFNTPYKKLSKEKRRAINKAIPKRISEAEPRRVRN
;
A
#
# COMPACT_ATOMS: atom_id res chain seq x y z
N MET A 1 35.54 23.08 -57.84
CA MET A 1 36.28 24.29 -57.43
C MET A 1 35.61 24.89 -56.20
N LYS A 2 36.35 25.06 -55.08
CA LYS A 2 36.05 25.79 -53.81
C LYS A 2 34.82 25.27 -53.01
N ARG A 3 34.88 24.58 -51.87
CA ARG A 3 35.69 24.59 -50.62
C ARG A 3 35.45 25.83 -49.73
N LEU A 4 35.12 25.55 -48.45
CA LEU A 4 35.23 26.35 -47.20
C LEU A 4 34.03 27.25 -46.79
N LEU A 5 33.53 27.36 -45.54
CA LEU A 5 33.91 26.84 -44.21
C LEU A 5 32.76 27.03 -43.17
N LEU A 6 32.57 26.02 -42.29
CA LEU A 6 32.27 25.98 -40.83
C LEU A 6 31.03 26.62 -40.11
N LEU A 7 30.53 25.76 -39.20
CA LEU A 7 30.08 25.93 -37.78
C LEU A 7 28.69 26.53 -37.50
N PHE A 8 27.82 25.73 -36.87
CA PHE A 8 27.32 25.95 -35.50
C PHE A 8 26.75 24.63 -34.92
N PHE A 9 27.46 24.10 -33.92
CA PHE A 9 27.05 23.26 -32.78
C PHE A 9 26.24 21.95 -32.92
N LEU A 10 26.82 20.93 -32.32
CA LEU A 10 26.26 19.64 -31.94
C LEU A 10 25.13 19.79 -30.90
N SER A 11 24.00 19.12 -31.13
CA SER A 11 23.22 18.46 -30.07
C SER A 11 22.79 17.08 -30.60
N ASN A 12 23.60 16.07 -30.31
CA ASN A 12 23.36 15.07 -29.26
C ASN A 12 22.05 14.30 -29.52
N ILE A 13 22.16 13.14 -30.17
CA ILE A 13 22.32 11.82 -29.53
C ILE A 13 20.99 11.31 -28.97
N LEU A 14 20.56 10.19 -29.54
CA LEU A 14 19.77 9.11 -28.94
C LEU A 14 18.91 9.49 -27.73
N ILE A 15 17.60 9.55 -27.93
CA ILE A 15 16.69 8.95 -26.96
C ILE A 15 16.31 7.59 -27.54
N SER A 16 17.28 6.67 -27.46
CA SER A 16 16.99 5.24 -27.38
C SER A 16 16.00 5.02 -26.25
N ALA A 17 15.01 4.16 -26.51
CA ALA A 17 14.28 3.36 -25.53
C ALA A 17 14.61 3.71 -24.07
N ILE A 18 13.85 4.63 -23.49
CA ILE A 18 13.57 4.52 -22.07
C ILE A 18 12.54 3.39 -22.02
N PRO A 19 12.89 2.14 -21.65
CA PRO A 19 11.85 1.28 -21.13
C PRO A 19 11.21 2.12 -20.02
N GLN A 20 9.93 2.41 -20.14
CA GLN A 20 9.13 2.82 -19.00
C GLN A 20 9.21 1.62 -18.06
N THR A 21 10.31 1.52 -17.31
CA THR A 21 10.46 0.58 -16.22
C THR A 21 9.51 1.13 -15.18
N ASN A 22 8.24 0.83 -15.39
CA ASN A 22 7.16 1.06 -14.45
C ASN A 22 7.45 0.09 -13.30
N CYS A 23 8.43 0.47 -12.47
CA CYS A 23 8.62 -0.11 -11.16
C CYS A 23 7.39 0.28 -10.35
N LYS A 24 6.24 -0.39 -10.59
CA LYS A 24 5.26 -0.53 -9.53
C LYS A 24 6.07 -1.02 -8.34
N GLU A 25 6.07 -0.26 -7.25
CA GLU A 25 6.72 -0.69 -6.01
C GLU A 25 5.88 -1.87 -5.48
N ILE A 26 6.18 -3.07 -5.98
CA ILE A 26 5.48 -4.29 -5.62
C ILE A 26 5.47 -4.38 -4.09
N ASN A 27 4.29 -4.62 -3.51
CA ASN A 27 4.02 -4.60 -2.06
C ASN A 27 3.82 -3.22 -1.42
N ILE A 28 3.58 -2.15 -2.17
CA ILE A 28 3.12 -0.88 -1.61
C ILE A 28 1.73 -0.55 -2.14
N PHE A 29 0.78 -0.35 -1.23
CA PHE A 29 -0.57 0.11 -1.52
C PHE A 29 -0.67 1.59 -1.19
N ILE A 30 -0.79 2.42 -2.22
CA ILE A 30 -0.73 3.86 -2.07
C ILE A 30 -2.13 4.43 -1.89
N ILE A 31 -2.33 5.08 -0.75
CA ILE A 31 -3.53 5.84 -0.41
C ILE A 31 -3.14 7.32 -0.35
N LEU A 32 -3.68 8.11 -1.28
CA LEU A 32 -3.44 9.54 -1.36
C LEU A 32 -4.73 10.31 -1.07
N ILE A 33 -4.63 11.33 -0.23
CA ILE A 33 -5.71 12.28 0.04
C ILE A 33 -5.26 13.64 -0.48
N ASN A 34 -6.03 14.21 -1.41
CA ASN A 34 -5.70 15.51 -1.99
C ASN A 34 -6.29 16.68 -1.19
N THR A 35 -5.96 17.90 -1.59
CA THR A 35 -6.50 19.13 -0.97
C THR A 35 -8.02 19.31 -1.05
N TYR A 36 -8.72 18.52 -1.87
CA TYR A 36 -10.17 18.52 -2.00
C TYR A 36 -10.82 17.38 -1.19
N ASP A 37 -10.07 16.76 -0.28
CA ASP A 37 -10.47 15.59 0.51
C ASP A 37 -10.89 14.38 -0.34
N GLN A 38 -10.46 14.34 -1.61
CA GLN A 38 -10.68 13.20 -2.49
C GLN A 38 -9.63 12.12 -2.21
N LEU A 39 -10.12 10.89 -2.11
CA LEU A 39 -9.32 9.69 -1.89
C LEU A 39 -8.91 9.10 -3.24
N PHE A 40 -7.62 8.94 -3.44
CA PHE A 40 -7.03 8.21 -4.55
C PHE A 40 -6.35 6.96 -4.02
N VAL A 41 -6.62 5.83 -4.66
CA VAL A 41 -6.00 4.52 -4.36
C VAL A 41 -5.48 3.97 -5.66
N GLU A 42 -4.19 3.62 -5.69
CA GLU A 42 -3.54 3.12 -6.92
C GLU A 42 -3.75 4.03 -8.15
N HIS A 43 -3.83 5.35 -7.93
CA HIS A 43 -4.08 6.42 -8.92
C HIS A 43 -5.54 6.55 -9.41
N GLU A 44 -6.48 5.80 -8.84
CA GLU A 44 -7.91 5.90 -9.16
C GLU A 44 -8.70 6.53 -8.00
N VAL A 45 -9.73 7.30 -8.33
CA VAL A 45 -10.62 7.88 -7.32
C VAL A 45 -11.44 6.77 -6.66
N MET A 46 -11.43 6.72 -5.33
CA MET A 46 -12.14 5.71 -4.55
C MET A 46 -13.08 6.36 -3.53
N ASN A 47 -14.24 5.75 -3.29
CA ASN A 47 -15.08 6.16 -2.16
C ASN A 47 -14.47 5.64 -0.85
N ILE A 48 -14.42 6.49 0.18
CA ILE A 48 -13.91 6.11 1.50
C ILE A 48 -14.57 4.84 2.07
N LYS A 49 -15.84 4.58 1.74
CA LYS A 49 -16.57 3.39 2.20
C LYS A 49 -16.01 2.08 1.65
N ASP A 50 -15.39 2.13 0.47
CA ASP A 50 -14.85 0.97 -0.24
C ASP A 50 -13.39 0.69 0.18
N LEU A 51 -12.72 1.68 0.78
CA LEU A 51 -11.31 1.60 1.16
C LEU A 51 -10.99 0.40 2.05
N LYS A 52 -11.88 0.11 3.00
CA LYS A 52 -11.71 -1.02 3.92
C LYS A 52 -11.63 -2.34 3.15
N ASP A 53 -12.55 -2.58 2.22
CA ASP A 53 -12.59 -3.83 1.46
C ASP A 53 -11.42 -3.90 0.47
N ALA A 54 -11.02 -2.78 -0.15
CA ALA A 54 -9.83 -2.70 -0.98
C ALA A 54 -8.54 -3.05 -0.22
N VAL A 55 -8.38 -2.54 1.01
CA VAL A 55 -7.24 -2.90 1.87
C VAL A 55 -7.26 -4.39 2.22
N LYS A 56 -8.43 -4.96 2.50
CA LYS A 56 -8.56 -6.40 2.76
C LYS A 56 -8.14 -7.22 1.55
N GLU A 57 -8.63 -6.88 0.36
CA GLU A 57 -8.28 -7.57 -0.88
C GLU A 57 -6.78 -7.49 -1.15
N TYR A 58 -6.19 -6.31 -1.02
CA TYR A 58 -4.76 -6.10 -1.18
C TYR A 58 -3.91 -6.97 -0.25
N ILE A 59 -4.24 -7.03 1.05
CA ILE A 59 -3.48 -7.80 2.05
C ILE A 59 -3.71 -9.30 1.87
N THR A 60 -4.95 -9.71 1.61
CA THR A 60 -5.31 -11.13 1.52
C THR A 60 -4.95 -11.74 0.18
N ASN A 61 -4.75 -10.95 -0.88
CA ASN A 61 -4.44 -11.38 -2.25
C ASN A 61 -4.96 -12.81 -2.55
N PRO A 62 -6.29 -13.01 -2.58
CA PRO A 62 -6.88 -14.34 -2.63
C PRO A 62 -6.74 -15.01 -4.01
N ARG A 63 -6.45 -14.22 -5.06
CA ARG A 63 -6.36 -14.67 -6.45
C ARG A 63 -4.93 -14.70 -6.99
N GLU A 64 -3.93 -14.54 -6.11
CA GLU A 64 -2.50 -14.49 -6.47
C GLU A 64 -2.20 -13.46 -7.59
N ASP A 65 -2.88 -12.31 -7.54
CA ASP A 65 -2.67 -11.22 -8.48
C ASP A 65 -1.31 -10.57 -8.22
N TYR A 66 -0.52 -10.43 -9.28
CA TYR A 66 0.81 -9.82 -9.27
C TYR A 66 0.79 -8.32 -8.90
N ASN A 67 -0.37 -7.65 -8.97
CA ASN A 67 -0.53 -6.26 -8.57
C ASN A 67 -0.86 -6.08 -7.08
N LEU A 68 -1.19 -7.16 -6.36
CA LEU A 68 -1.51 -7.12 -4.94
C LEU A 68 -0.31 -7.55 -4.09
N SER A 69 -0.46 -7.52 -2.76
CA SER A 69 0.64 -7.91 -1.86
C SER A 69 1.10 -9.34 -2.15
N GLU A 70 2.40 -9.51 -2.35
CA GLU A 70 3.03 -10.82 -2.24
C GLU A 70 2.92 -11.33 -0.81
N LYS A 71 3.04 -12.65 -0.67
CA LYS A 71 3.10 -13.33 0.62
C LYS A 71 4.41 -14.11 0.74
N ARG A 72 4.79 -14.38 1.98
CA ARG A 72 5.88 -15.30 2.32
C ARG A 72 5.40 -16.31 3.34
N GLU A 73 5.87 -17.54 3.22
CA GLU A 73 5.63 -18.55 4.24
C GLU A 73 6.42 -18.17 5.51
N GLU A 74 5.73 -18.15 6.65
CA GLU A 74 6.35 -18.02 7.97
C GLU A 74 5.79 -19.09 8.89
N ASP A 75 6.64 -19.69 9.72
CA ASP A 75 6.20 -20.51 10.85
C ASP A 75 5.88 -19.60 12.04
N ILE A 76 4.64 -19.69 12.52
CA ILE A 76 4.10 -18.85 13.57
C ILE A 76 3.68 -19.75 14.74
N PRO A 77 4.26 -19.56 15.93
CA PRO A 77 3.85 -20.29 17.12
C PRO A 77 2.33 -20.23 17.31
N LEU A 78 1.72 -21.36 17.65
CA LEU A 78 0.27 -21.58 17.79
C LEU A 78 -0.53 -21.67 16.48
N LEU A 79 0.02 -21.24 15.35
CA LEU A 79 -0.69 -21.23 14.05
C LEU A 79 -0.04 -22.16 13.00
N GLY A 80 1.24 -22.53 13.19
CA GLY A 80 2.03 -23.29 12.24
C GLY A 80 2.43 -22.43 11.03
N LYS A 81 2.60 -23.10 9.88
CA LYS A 81 2.95 -22.44 8.61
C LYS A 81 1.80 -21.56 8.11
N MET A 82 2.07 -20.29 7.90
CA MET A 82 1.12 -19.29 7.43
C MET A 82 1.71 -18.51 6.24
N LEU A 83 0.86 -18.14 5.28
CA LEU A 83 1.22 -17.17 4.24
C LEU A 83 1.00 -15.75 4.76
N VAL A 84 2.08 -15.02 4.99
CA VAL A 84 2.08 -13.68 5.58
C VAL A 84 2.32 -12.64 4.49
N SER A 85 1.42 -11.67 4.38
CA SER A 85 1.55 -10.53 3.47
C SER A 85 2.85 -9.75 3.73
N LYS A 86 3.54 -9.36 2.65
CA LYS A 86 4.66 -8.41 2.66
C LYS A 86 4.21 -6.94 2.54
N GLY A 87 2.94 -6.72 2.23
CA GLY A 87 2.34 -5.44 1.92
C GLY A 87 2.60 -4.35 2.96
N LEU A 88 2.86 -3.16 2.43
CA LEU A 88 2.94 -1.89 3.14
C LEU A 88 1.77 -1.01 2.68
N ILE A 89 1.04 -0.42 3.63
CA ILE A 89 0.06 0.63 3.35
C ILE A 89 0.78 1.98 3.43
N SER A 90 0.81 2.75 2.35
CA SER A 90 1.39 4.10 2.34
C SER A 90 0.26 5.12 2.34
N ILE A 91 0.12 5.89 3.41
CA ILE A 91 -0.86 6.97 3.50
C ILE A 91 -0.13 8.29 3.27
N GLN A 92 -0.57 9.04 2.27
CA GLN A 92 -0.01 10.33 1.86
C GLN A 92 -1.12 11.37 1.83
N CYS A 93 -0.83 12.56 2.35
CA CYS A 93 -1.79 13.66 2.40
C CYS A 93 -1.16 14.91 1.80
N ASP A 94 -1.95 15.68 1.06
CA ASP A 94 -1.58 17.04 0.70
C ASP A 94 -1.60 17.95 1.93
N ARG A 95 -0.82 19.03 1.89
CA ARG A 95 -0.67 19.97 3.00
C ARG A 95 -1.98 20.61 3.48
N ASN A 96 -2.92 20.81 2.58
CA ASN A 96 -4.21 21.46 2.88
C ASN A 96 -5.36 20.45 3.02
N THR A 97 -5.05 19.15 3.12
CA THR A 97 -6.06 18.12 3.39
C THR A 97 -6.71 18.37 4.75
N ASN A 98 -8.02 18.19 4.83
CA ASN A 98 -8.71 18.27 6.11
C ASN A 98 -8.25 17.13 7.03
N TYR A 99 -7.88 17.47 8.27
CA TYR A 99 -7.49 16.49 9.26
C TYR A 99 -8.56 15.39 9.46
N GLN A 100 -9.84 15.74 9.34
CA GLN A 100 -10.93 14.77 9.43
C GLN A 100 -10.89 13.72 8.30
N ALA A 101 -10.51 14.12 7.08
CA ALA A 101 -10.40 13.19 5.95
C ALA A 101 -9.29 12.15 6.19
N TYR A 102 -8.14 12.59 6.71
CA TYR A 102 -7.06 11.71 7.14
C TYR A 102 -7.50 10.73 8.23
N ILE A 103 -8.22 11.20 9.27
CA ILE A 103 -8.73 10.33 10.33
C ILE A 103 -9.72 9.30 9.79
N ASN A 104 -10.59 9.69 8.86
CA ASN A 104 -11.54 8.76 8.24
C ASN A 104 -10.81 7.64 7.47
N VAL A 105 -9.76 7.98 6.71
CA VAL A 105 -8.90 6.99 6.03
C VAL A 105 -8.23 6.04 7.01
N GLN A 106 -7.62 6.56 8.08
CA GLN A 106 -7.01 5.75 9.12
C GLN A 106 -8.01 4.79 9.78
N ASN A 107 -9.23 5.26 10.03
CA ASN A 107 -10.28 4.42 10.61
C ASN A 107 -10.67 3.25 9.69
N GLU A 108 -10.81 3.48 8.38
CA GLU A 108 -11.15 2.40 7.44
C GLU A 108 -10.00 1.39 7.28
N VAL A 109 -8.74 1.86 7.23
CA VAL A 109 -7.56 0.99 7.23
C VAL A 109 -7.51 0.15 8.53
N GLU A 110 -7.73 0.77 9.69
CA GLU A 110 -7.75 0.08 10.97
C GLU A 110 -8.90 -0.93 11.07
N ARG A 111 -10.08 -0.58 10.54
CA ARG A 111 -11.22 -1.51 10.44
C ARG A 111 -10.88 -2.73 9.59
N ALA A 112 -10.20 -2.56 8.45
CA ALA A 112 -9.79 -3.65 7.59
C ALA A 112 -8.89 -4.65 8.34
N PHE A 113 -7.84 -4.17 9.01
CA PHE A 113 -6.96 -5.04 9.80
C PHE A 113 -7.66 -5.70 10.99
N ASN A 114 -8.60 -5.00 11.63
CA ASN A 114 -9.37 -5.56 12.74
C ASN A 114 -10.32 -6.68 12.29
N GLU A 115 -10.98 -6.52 11.14
CA GLU A 115 -11.80 -7.58 10.54
C GLU A 115 -10.94 -8.81 10.20
N LEU A 116 -9.84 -8.62 9.46
CA LEU A 116 -8.94 -9.71 9.08
C LEU A 116 -8.41 -10.50 10.30
N ARG A 117 -7.99 -9.79 11.35
CA ARG A 117 -7.50 -10.43 12.58
C ARG A 117 -8.60 -11.16 13.33
N ASN A 118 -9.81 -10.61 13.32
CA ASN A 118 -10.95 -11.26 13.95
C ASN A 118 -11.39 -12.52 13.20
N GLU A 119 -11.42 -12.45 11.86
CA GLU A 119 -11.69 -13.60 10.99
C GLU A 119 -10.69 -14.74 11.26
N LEU A 120 -9.39 -14.45 11.24
CA LEU A 120 -8.35 -15.45 11.53
C LEU A 120 -8.42 -15.98 12.97
N ALA A 121 -8.76 -15.13 13.95
CA ALA A 121 -8.92 -15.55 15.34
C ALA A 121 -10.10 -16.52 15.52
N LEU A 122 -11.22 -16.26 14.84
CA LEU A 122 -12.37 -17.14 14.82
C LEU A 122 -12.03 -18.46 14.11
N GLU A 123 -11.34 -18.41 12.98
CA GLU A 123 -10.90 -19.60 12.23
C GLU A 123 -9.98 -20.50 13.08
N LYS A 124 -8.96 -19.92 13.73
CA LYS A 124 -7.90 -20.70 14.40
C LYS A 124 -8.21 -21.07 15.84
N PHE A 125 -9.03 -20.28 16.53
CA PHE A 125 -9.28 -20.45 17.97
C PHE A 125 -10.76 -20.46 18.36
N ASN A 126 -11.68 -20.34 17.39
CA ASN A 126 -13.12 -20.23 17.61
C ASN A 126 -13.48 -19.16 18.67
N THR A 127 -12.69 -18.09 18.74
CA THR A 127 -12.80 -17.05 19.76
C THR A 127 -12.58 -15.68 19.11
N PRO A 128 -13.44 -14.67 19.36
CA PRO A 128 -13.23 -13.33 18.83
C PRO A 128 -11.88 -12.75 19.22
N TYR A 129 -11.22 -12.02 18.32
CA TYR A 129 -9.86 -11.51 18.53
C TYR A 129 -9.72 -10.70 19.83
N LYS A 130 -10.73 -9.90 20.17
CA LYS A 130 -10.77 -9.09 21.41
C LYS A 130 -10.76 -9.91 22.70
N LYS A 131 -11.18 -11.18 22.65
CA LYS A 131 -11.24 -12.09 23.81
C LYS A 131 -10.03 -13.02 23.90
N LEU A 132 -9.09 -12.95 22.95
CA LEU A 132 -7.90 -13.80 22.95
C LEU A 132 -6.90 -13.41 24.04
N SER A 133 -6.19 -14.43 24.56
CA SER A 133 -5.02 -14.23 25.41
C SER A 133 -3.94 -13.41 24.70
N LYS A 134 -3.02 -12.78 25.45
CA LYS A 134 -1.94 -11.96 24.90
C LYS A 134 -1.07 -12.75 23.91
N GLU A 135 -0.82 -14.02 24.18
CA GLU A 135 -0.02 -14.91 23.33
C GLU A 135 -0.73 -15.22 22.00
N LYS A 136 -2.01 -15.62 22.05
CA LYS A 136 -2.80 -15.85 20.83
C LYS A 136 -2.94 -14.58 19.99
N ARG A 137 -3.13 -13.41 20.61
CA ARG A 137 -3.14 -12.12 19.88
C ARG A 137 -1.80 -11.83 19.20
N ARG A 138 -0.67 -12.13 19.85
CA ARG A 138 0.65 -11.98 19.23
C ARG A 138 0.81 -12.87 18.00
N ALA A 139 0.34 -14.12 18.07
CA ALA A 139 0.36 -15.03 16.91
C ALA A 139 -0.48 -14.48 15.75
N ILE A 140 -1.72 -14.03 16.02
CA ILE A 140 -2.59 -13.40 15.01
C ILE A 140 -1.96 -12.13 14.41
N ASN A 141 -1.34 -11.28 15.23
CA ASN A 141 -0.66 -10.07 14.75
C ASN A 141 0.58 -10.37 13.91
N LYS A 142 1.28 -11.47 14.17
CA LYS A 142 2.39 -11.93 13.34
C LYS A 142 1.89 -12.45 11.99
N ALA A 143 0.76 -13.15 11.98
CA ALA A 143 0.15 -13.66 10.75
C ALA A 143 -0.45 -12.54 9.88
N ILE A 144 -1.00 -11.50 10.51
CA ILE A 144 -1.59 -10.33 9.84
C ILE A 144 -0.87 -9.06 10.33
N PRO A 145 0.38 -8.83 9.85
CA PRO A 145 1.16 -7.68 10.24
C PRO A 145 0.54 -6.42 9.66
N LYS A 146 0.37 -5.40 10.50
CA LYS A 146 -0.04 -4.07 10.06
C LYS A 146 1.22 -3.24 9.82
N ARG A 147 1.62 -3.08 8.55
CA ARG A 147 2.72 -2.21 8.15
C ARG A 147 2.13 -0.98 7.49
N ILE A 148 2.30 0.17 8.14
CA ILE A 148 1.81 1.46 7.65
C ILE A 148 3.01 2.40 7.60
N SER A 149 3.16 3.10 6.49
CA SER A 149 4.06 4.23 6.33
C SER A 149 3.23 5.48 6.11
N GLU A 150 3.50 6.51 6.90
CA GLU A 150 2.88 7.81 6.76
C GLU A 150 3.97 8.80 6.34
N ALA A 151 3.71 9.52 5.24
CA ALA A 151 4.58 10.61 4.83
C ALA A 151 4.04 11.93 5.38
N GLU A 152 4.91 12.79 5.90
CA GLU A 152 4.55 14.18 6.16
C GLU A 152 4.04 14.84 4.86
N PRO A 153 3.09 15.79 4.95
CA PRO A 153 2.55 16.45 3.78
C PRO A 153 3.68 17.11 2.97
N ARG A 154 3.88 16.62 1.74
CA ARG A 154 4.97 17.08 0.88
C ARG A 154 4.71 18.52 0.45
N ARG A 155 5.72 19.39 0.61
CA ARG A 155 5.73 20.68 -0.11
C ARG A 155 5.97 20.38 -1.58
N VAL A 156 4.95 20.56 -2.43
CA VAL A 156 5.19 20.65 -3.87
C VAL A 156 5.99 21.93 -4.08
N ARG A 157 7.22 21.81 -4.60
CA ARG A 157 8.04 22.95 -4.99
C ARG A 157 7.39 23.51 -6.27
N ASN A 158 6.82 24.72 -6.18
CA ASN A 158 6.41 25.48 -7.36
C ASN A 158 7.57 25.69 -8.32
#